data_AF-A0AAD7SD27-F1
#
_entry.id   AF-A0AAD7SD27-F1
#
_cell.length_a   1.000
_cell.length_b   1.000
_cell.length_c   1.000
_cell.angle_alpha   90.00
_cell.angle_beta   90.00
_cell.angle_gamma   90.00
#
_symmetry.space_group_name_H-M   'P 1'
#
loop_
_entity.id
_entity.type
_entity.pdbx_description
1 polymer ?
#
loop_
_entity_poly.entity_id
_entity_poly.type
_entity_poly.pdbx_seq_one_letter_code
_entity_poly.pdbx_strand_id
1 'polypeptide(L)'
;MASVVAVKIEKRPAPDTNDVESNAKKPRKLLPSLKTKRAPELVLVIGTGVSSAVAPQVPALRSWKGLIQALLDAANDFDLLEEEESRRFQKSLQEDKNLVHVAHDLIQKLSPRTGNVRSTFFKDCLYEVFDDLECKMEHAGKHLLRSVLQLMESGALVLTTNFDNLLEIYAAHQGTKLESWT
;
A
#
# COMPACT_ATOMS: atom_id res chain seq x y z
N MET A 1 -77.74 13.02 -22.24
CA MET A 1 -77.28 13.12 -23.65
C MET A 1 -76.94 14.60 -23.88
N ALA A 2 -75.74 15.09 -24.19
CA ALA A 2 -74.42 14.56 -24.55
C ALA A 2 -73.39 15.59 -24.03
N SER A 3 -72.34 15.18 -23.31
CA SER A 3 -70.96 14.99 -23.78
C SER A 3 -70.39 16.15 -24.60
N VAL A 4 -69.52 16.95 -23.97
CA VAL A 4 -68.51 17.79 -24.64
C VAL A 4 -67.15 17.29 -24.17
N VAL A 5 -66.39 16.73 -25.11
CA VAL A 5 -65.04 16.19 -24.92
C VAL A 5 -64.06 17.34 -24.85
N ALA A 6 -63.39 17.53 -23.70
CA ALA A 6 -62.24 18.41 -23.58
C ALA A 6 -60.95 17.60 -23.77
N VAL A 7 -60.22 17.90 -24.84
CA VAL A 7 -58.93 17.28 -25.18
C VAL A 7 -57.86 17.82 -24.22
N LYS A 8 -57.26 16.91 -23.45
CA LYS A 8 -56.18 17.18 -22.49
C LYS A 8 -54.85 17.35 -23.24
N ILE A 9 -54.30 18.55 -23.20
CA ILE A 9 -52.96 18.85 -23.74
C ILE A 9 -51.91 18.23 -22.80
N GLU A 10 -51.21 17.22 -23.30
CA GLU A 10 -50.13 16.53 -22.60
C GLU A 10 -48.83 17.32 -22.75
N LYS A 11 -48.33 17.86 -21.64
CA LYS A 11 -47.08 18.65 -21.56
C LYS A 11 -45.92 17.67 -21.27
N ARG A 12 -45.09 17.41 -22.28
CA ARG A 12 -43.81 16.68 -22.15
C ARG A 12 -42.90 17.37 -21.12
N PRO A 13 -42.31 16.67 -20.14
CA PRO A 13 -41.22 17.22 -19.34
C PRO A 13 -39.93 17.26 -20.15
N ALA A 14 -39.17 18.35 -19.98
CA ALA A 14 -37.84 18.58 -20.55
C ALA A 14 -36.78 17.68 -19.88
N PRO A 15 -35.65 17.39 -20.56
CA PRO A 15 -34.64 16.48 -20.03
C PRO A 15 -33.81 17.14 -18.92
N ASP A 16 -33.61 16.39 -17.83
CA ASP A 16 -32.79 16.76 -16.67
C ASP A 16 -31.35 17.05 -17.10
N THR A 17 -30.89 18.26 -16.77
CA THR A 17 -29.50 18.66 -16.92
C THR A 17 -28.67 18.00 -15.82
N ASN A 18 -27.89 17.02 -16.25
CA ASN A 18 -26.91 16.23 -15.52
C ASN A 18 -26.21 16.94 -14.36
N ASP A 19 -26.24 16.22 -13.24
CA ASP A 19 -25.39 16.27 -12.07
C ASP A 19 -23.92 16.58 -12.39
N VAL A 20 -23.50 17.81 -12.09
CA VAL A 20 -22.09 18.08 -11.77
C VAL A 20 -21.91 17.73 -10.28
N GLU A 21 -21.92 16.43 -9.98
CA GLU A 21 -21.58 15.94 -8.65
C GLU A 21 -20.07 16.18 -8.44
N SER A 22 -19.76 17.27 -7.75
CA SER A 22 -18.41 17.55 -7.26
C SER A 22 -17.92 16.31 -6.51
N ASN A 23 -16.86 15.67 -7.02
CA ASN A 23 -16.30 14.43 -6.50
C ASN A 23 -15.52 14.68 -5.19
N ALA A 24 -16.18 15.31 -4.21
CA ALA A 24 -15.68 15.52 -2.87
C ALA A 24 -15.61 14.15 -2.19
N LYS A 25 -14.38 13.62 -2.11
CA LYS A 25 -14.09 12.33 -1.46
C LYS A 25 -14.76 12.30 -0.09
N LYS A 26 -15.79 11.46 0.06
CA LYS A 26 -16.48 11.24 1.35
C LYS A 26 -15.42 10.94 2.43
N PRO A 27 -15.49 11.60 3.60
CA PRO A 27 -14.52 11.38 4.66
C PRO A 27 -14.54 9.89 5.04
N ARG A 28 -13.36 9.27 5.06
CA ARG A 28 -13.20 7.87 5.44
C ARG A 28 -13.75 7.70 6.86
N LYS A 29 -14.76 6.84 7.03
CA LYS A 29 -15.44 6.65 8.31
C LYS A 29 -14.59 5.76 9.22
N LEU A 30 -14.14 6.30 10.34
CA LEU A 30 -13.66 5.49 11.45
C LEU A 30 -14.84 4.74 12.06
N LEU A 31 -14.66 3.49 12.48
CA LEU A 31 -15.69 2.74 13.18
C LEU A 31 -16.14 3.52 14.43
N PRO A 32 -17.45 3.75 14.64
CA PRO A 32 -17.94 4.51 15.78
C PRO A 32 -17.44 3.98 17.14
N SER A 33 -17.27 2.65 17.25
CA SER A 33 -16.75 1.97 18.43
C SER A 33 -15.32 2.36 18.81
N LEU A 34 -14.50 2.80 17.86
CA LEU A 34 -13.13 3.24 18.14
C LEU A 34 -13.08 4.59 18.84
N LYS A 35 -14.14 5.43 18.71
CA LYS A 35 -14.17 6.77 19.31
C LYS A 35 -14.22 6.77 20.84
N THR A 36 -14.64 5.65 21.43
CA THR A 36 -14.79 5.50 22.89
C THR A 36 -13.67 4.68 23.52
N LYS A 37 -12.73 4.17 22.73
CA LYS A 37 -11.64 3.31 23.20
C LYS A 37 -10.43 4.15 23.62
N ARG A 38 -9.81 3.78 24.74
CA ARG A 38 -8.53 4.36 25.17
C ARG A 38 -7.39 3.67 24.44
N ALA A 39 -6.26 4.36 24.30
CA ALA A 39 -5.08 3.81 23.63
C ALA A 39 -4.66 2.41 24.12
N PRO A 40 -4.64 2.10 25.44
CA PRO A 40 -4.31 0.74 25.92
C PRO A 40 -5.28 -0.37 25.51
N GLU A 41 -6.47 -0.02 25.02
CA GLU A 41 -7.45 -0.98 24.50
C GLU A 41 -7.33 -1.18 22.98
N LEU A 42 -6.38 -0.51 22.33
CA LEU A 42 -6.20 -0.52 20.89
C LEU A 42 -5.01 -1.40 20.49
N VAL A 43 -5.22 -2.15 19.42
CA VAL A 43 -4.16 -2.80 18.64
C VAL A 43 -4.18 -2.20 17.25
N LEU A 44 -3.08 -1.55 16.85
CA LEU A 44 -2.91 -1.00 15.51
C LEU A 44 -1.97 -1.91 14.72
N VAL A 45 -2.49 -2.46 13.62
CA VAL A 45 -1.68 -3.24 12.67
C VAL A 45 -1.30 -2.35 11.49
N ILE A 46 -0.01 -2.17 11.28
CA ILE A 46 0.57 -1.38 10.21
C ILE A 46 1.06 -2.30 9.09
N GLY A 47 0.57 -2.05 7.88
CA GLY A 47 1.04 -2.69 6.66
C GLY A 47 1.71 -1.69 5.71
N THR A 48 2.05 -2.16 4.50
CA THR A 48 2.86 -1.41 3.51
C THR A 48 2.17 -0.11 3.05
N GLY A 49 0.86 0.00 3.27
CA GLY A 49 0.11 1.23 3.04
C GLY A 49 0.59 2.42 3.87
N VAL A 50 1.15 2.21 5.07
CA VAL A 50 1.78 3.29 5.85
C VAL A 50 3.07 3.74 5.17
N SER A 51 3.94 2.82 4.78
CA SER A 51 5.18 3.13 4.06
C SER A 51 4.89 3.86 2.75
N SER A 52 3.84 3.44 2.02
CA SER A 52 3.34 4.12 0.82
C SER A 52 2.84 5.54 1.09
N ALA A 53 2.18 5.77 2.22
CA ALA A 53 1.75 7.11 2.63
C ALA A 53 2.93 7.98 3.11
N VAL A 54 4.00 7.36 3.60
CA VAL A 54 5.20 8.05 4.11
C VAL A 54 6.14 8.47 2.98
N ALA A 55 6.28 7.63 1.95
CA ALA A 55 7.13 7.88 0.79
C ALA A 55 6.35 7.67 -0.53
N PRO A 56 5.32 8.49 -0.81
CA PRO A 56 4.42 8.31 -1.96
C PRO A 56 5.09 8.45 -3.33
N GLN A 57 6.26 9.08 -3.39
CA GLN A 57 7.07 9.20 -4.59
C GLN A 57 7.78 7.90 -4.98
N VAL A 58 7.86 6.92 -4.08
CA VAL A 58 8.53 5.63 -4.33
C VAL A 58 7.62 4.74 -5.17
N PRO A 59 7.96 4.45 -6.44
CA PRO A 59 7.07 3.71 -7.34
C PRO A 59 6.73 2.30 -6.82
N ALA A 60 7.69 1.64 -6.18
CA ALA A 60 7.52 0.31 -5.59
C ALA A 60 6.40 0.25 -4.54
N LEU A 61 6.18 1.33 -3.79
CA LEU A 61 5.17 1.39 -2.73
C LEU A 61 3.77 1.80 -3.23
N ARG A 62 3.64 2.24 -4.48
CA ARG A 62 2.35 2.75 -5.01
C ARG A 62 1.39 1.66 -5.45
N SER A 63 1.90 0.46 -5.76
CA SER A 63 1.08 -0.67 -6.19
C SER A 63 1.83 -2.00 -6.04
N TRP A 64 1.09 -3.10 -5.92
CA TRP A 64 1.67 -4.45 -5.96
C TRP A 64 2.46 -4.72 -7.24
N LYS A 65 1.99 -4.23 -8.40
CA LYS A 65 2.71 -4.32 -9.66
C LYS A 65 4.05 -3.57 -9.61
N GLY A 66 4.04 -2.37 -9.04
CA GLY A 66 5.25 -1.56 -8.84
C GLY A 66 6.25 -2.26 -7.91
N LEU A 67 5.78 -2.87 -6.83
CA LEU A 67 6.64 -3.62 -5.91
C LEU A 67 7.29 -4.83 -6.61
N ILE A 68 6.51 -5.60 -7.37
CA ILE A 68 7.03 -6.76 -8.11
C ILE A 68 8.02 -6.31 -9.20
N GLN A 69 7.76 -5.19 -9.88
CA GLN A 69 8.69 -4.62 -10.85
C GLN A 69 10.01 -4.22 -10.18
N ALA A 70 9.97 -3.50 -9.05
CA ALA A 70 11.17 -3.10 -8.34
C ALA A 70 11.98 -4.31 -7.82
N LEU A 71 11.29 -5.37 -7.37
CA LEU A 71 11.93 -6.63 -7.01
C LEU A 71 12.60 -7.32 -8.20
N LEU A 72 11.96 -7.28 -9.37
CA LEU A 72 12.53 -7.82 -10.61
C LEU A 72 13.77 -7.03 -11.03
N ASP A 73 13.71 -5.69 -10.95
CA ASP A 73 14.82 -4.80 -11.27
C ASP A 73 16.02 -5.08 -10.33
N ALA A 74 15.78 -5.13 -9.01
CA ALA A 74 16.82 -5.49 -8.04
C ALA A 74 17.41 -6.89 -8.29
N ALA A 75 16.57 -7.87 -8.64
CA ALA A 75 17.05 -9.20 -8.98
C ALA A 75 17.93 -9.23 -10.24
N ASN A 76 17.65 -8.36 -11.23
CA ASN A 76 18.51 -8.19 -12.39
C ASN A 76 19.82 -7.49 -12.02
N ASP A 77 19.78 -6.46 -11.17
CA ASP A 77 20.97 -5.73 -10.71
C ASP A 77 21.93 -6.63 -9.91
N PHE A 78 21.39 -7.62 -9.20
CA PHE A 78 22.17 -8.67 -8.53
C PHE A 78 22.53 -9.86 -9.43
N ASP A 79 22.26 -9.80 -10.75
CA ASP A 79 22.50 -10.87 -11.72
C ASP A 79 21.88 -12.24 -11.32
N LEU A 80 20.71 -12.22 -10.68
CA LEU A 80 20.04 -13.43 -10.15
C LEU A 80 19.14 -14.13 -11.16
N LEU A 81 18.86 -13.47 -12.29
CA LEU A 81 17.97 -13.95 -13.34
C LEU A 81 18.70 -14.01 -14.67
N GLU A 82 18.48 -15.08 -15.43
CA GLU A 82 18.94 -15.13 -16.81
C GLU A 82 18.13 -14.16 -17.67
N GLU A 83 18.73 -13.68 -18.77
CA GLU A 83 18.10 -12.68 -19.64
C GLU A 83 16.73 -13.14 -20.18
N GLU A 84 16.62 -14.43 -20.53
CA GLU A 84 15.36 -15.02 -21.00
C GLU A 84 14.30 -15.11 -19.89
N GLU A 85 14.70 -15.34 -18.64
CA GLU A 85 13.79 -15.36 -17.50
C GLU A 85 13.29 -13.95 -17.17
N SER A 86 14.20 -12.98 -17.15
CA SER A 86 13.89 -11.56 -16.95
C SER A 86 12.88 -11.07 -17.99
N ARG A 87 13.08 -11.37 -19.28
CA ARG A 87 12.10 -11.06 -20.34
C ARG A 87 10.74 -11.70 -20.11
N ARG A 88 10.68 -12.95 -19.63
CA ARG A 88 9.40 -13.64 -19.34
C ARG A 88 8.65 -13.00 -18.18
N PHE A 89 9.34 -12.61 -17.12
CA PHE A 89 8.73 -11.87 -16.00
C PHE A 89 8.26 -10.49 -16.46
N GLN A 90 9.07 -9.76 -17.22
CA GLN A 90 8.72 -8.45 -17.75
C GLN A 90 7.47 -8.51 -18.63
N LYS A 91 7.41 -9.50 -19.54
CA LYS A 91 6.23 -9.74 -20.39
C LYS A 91 5.00 -10.07 -19.55
N SER A 92 5.15 -10.90 -18.52
CA SER A 92 4.04 -11.28 -17.64
C SER A 92 3.49 -10.11 -16.81
N LEU A 93 4.36 -9.17 -16.41
CA LEU A 93 3.95 -7.91 -15.77
C LEU A 93 3.26 -6.96 -16.76
N GLN A 94 3.72 -6.89 -18.02
CA GLN A 94 3.09 -6.03 -19.03
C GLN A 94 1.72 -6.54 -19.47
N GLU A 95 1.55 -7.86 -19.57
CA GLU A 95 0.28 -8.51 -19.96
C GLU A 95 -0.77 -8.50 -18.82
N ASP A 96 -0.49 -7.82 -17.69
CA ASP A 96 -1.35 -7.78 -16.50
C ASP A 96 -1.85 -9.16 -16.08
N LYS A 97 -0.97 -10.17 -16.19
CA LYS A 97 -1.25 -11.51 -15.65
C LYS A 97 -1.47 -11.42 -14.14
N ASN A 98 -2.10 -12.44 -13.58
CA ASN A 98 -2.35 -12.51 -12.15
C ASN A 98 -1.06 -12.25 -11.36
N LEU A 99 -0.98 -11.08 -10.72
CA LEU A 99 0.21 -10.61 -10.00
C LEU A 99 0.62 -11.57 -8.88
N VAL A 100 -0.34 -12.31 -8.31
CA VAL A 100 -0.05 -13.32 -7.28
C VAL A 100 0.79 -14.46 -7.86
N HIS A 101 0.50 -14.91 -9.08
CA HIS A 101 1.30 -15.96 -9.73
C HIS A 101 2.69 -15.43 -10.10
N VAL A 102 2.77 -14.22 -10.64
CA VAL A 102 4.07 -13.59 -10.99
C VAL A 102 4.93 -13.43 -9.74
N ALA A 103 4.37 -12.92 -8.64
CA ALA A 103 5.06 -12.78 -7.38
C ALA A 103 5.50 -14.14 -6.82
N HIS A 104 4.62 -15.14 -6.84
CA HIS A 104 4.93 -16.49 -6.37
C HIS A 104 6.11 -17.10 -7.14
N ASP A 105 6.09 -17.04 -8.47
CA ASP A 105 7.14 -17.61 -9.31
C ASP A 105 8.47 -16.88 -9.13
N LEU A 106 8.42 -15.55 -9.00
CA LEU A 106 9.60 -14.74 -8.69
C LEU A 106 10.18 -15.10 -7.31
N ILE A 107 9.34 -15.26 -6.27
CA ILE A 107 9.79 -15.68 -4.94
C ILE A 107 10.41 -17.07 -4.99
N GLN A 108 9.81 -18.03 -5.69
CA GLN A 108 10.38 -19.37 -5.82
C GLN A 108 11.76 -19.35 -6.49
N LYS A 109 11.94 -18.47 -7.49
CA LYS A 109 13.23 -18.31 -8.17
C LYS A 109 14.28 -17.66 -7.26
N LEU A 110 13.90 -16.61 -6.53
CA LEU A 110 14.78 -15.86 -5.62
C LEU A 110 14.96 -16.52 -4.25
N SER A 111 14.23 -17.60 -3.95
CA SER A 111 14.39 -18.36 -2.70
C SER A 111 14.29 -19.86 -2.96
N PRO A 112 15.31 -20.47 -3.63
CA PRO A 112 15.30 -21.89 -3.92
C PRO A 112 15.25 -22.72 -2.64
N ARG A 113 14.37 -23.72 -2.60
CA ARG A 113 14.13 -24.59 -1.42
C ARG A 113 15.32 -25.49 -1.01
N THR A 114 16.49 -25.35 -1.64
CA THR A 114 17.69 -26.14 -1.35
C THR A 114 18.65 -25.39 -0.42
N GLY A 115 18.33 -25.44 0.88
CA GLY A 115 19.13 -25.33 2.11
C GLY A 115 20.59 -24.81 2.17
N ASN A 116 21.10 -23.93 1.30
CA ASN A 116 22.46 -23.40 1.48
C ASN A 116 22.63 -21.99 0.88
N VAL A 117 22.96 -20.99 1.72
CA VAL A 117 23.37 -19.58 1.47
C VAL A 117 22.45 -18.71 0.58
N ARG A 118 21.73 -19.29 -0.38
CA ARG A 118 20.84 -18.66 -1.38
C ARG A 118 19.40 -18.42 -0.90
N SER A 119 19.09 -18.71 0.37
CA SER A 119 17.76 -18.48 0.93
C SER A 119 17.52 -17.01 1.34
N THR A 120 18.48 -16.11 1.10
CA THR A 120 18.36 -14.69 1.43
C THR A 120 18.14 -13.77 0.23
N PHE A 121 18.32 -14.22 -1.02
CA PHE A 121 18.30 -13.29 -2.16
C PHE A 121 17.00 -12.51 -2.31
N PHE A 122 15.84 -13.15 -2.06
CA PHE A 122 14.57 -12.45 -2.04
C PHE A 122 14.54 -11.34 -0.98
N LYS A 123 15.07 -11.63 0.22
CA LYS A 123 15.20 -10.66 1.31
C LYS A 123 16.18 -9.55 0.93
N ASP A 124 17.29 -9.88 0.29
CA ASP A 124 18.30 -8.92 -0.15
C ASP A 124 17.73 -7.98 -1.23
N CYS A 125 16.93 -8.52 -2.17
CA CYS A 125 16.17 -7.71 -3.13
C CYS A 125 15.13 -6.81 -2.43
N LEU A 126 14.44 -7.30 -1.40
CA LEU A 126 13.51 -6.46 -0.62
C LEU A 126 14.23 -5.33 0.11
N TYR A 127 15.41 -5.60 0.70
CA TYR A 127 16.21 -4.56 1.32
C TYR A 127 16.65 -3.51 0.32
N GLU A 128 17.10 -3.90 -0.88
CA GLU A 128 17.45 -2.97 -1.96
C GLU A 128 16.26 -2.08 -2.36
N VAL A 129 15.07 -2.68 -2.54
CA VAL A 129 13.85 -1.92 -2.91
C VAL A 129 13.46 -0.92 -1.82
N PHE A 130 13.67 -1.28 -0.56
CA PHE A 130 13.37 -0.44 0.60
C PHE A 130 14.55 0.41 1.07
N ASP A 131 15.67 0.35 0.37
CA ASP A 131 16.84 1.15 0.70
C ASP A 131 16.55 2.64 0.45
N ASP A 132 17.16 3.47 1.29
CA ASP A 132 16.97 4.91 1.30
C ASP A 132 15.52 5.38 1.43
N LEU A 133 14.57 4.54 1.89
CA LEU A 133 13.20 4.99 2.12
C LEU A 133 13.13 6.15 3.11
N GLU A 134 14.03 6.20 4.08
CA GLU A 134 14.15 7.29 5.03
C GLU A 134 14.39 8.65 4.34
N CYS A 135 15.35 8.69 3.41
CA CYS A 135 15.68 9.89 2.65
C CYS A 135 14.50 10.34 1.77
N LYS A 136 13.58 9.43 1.45
CA LYS A 136 12.38 9.64 0.61
C LYS A 136 11.12 9.93 1.45
N MET A 137 11.23 10.12 2.77
CA MET A 137 10.06 10.44 3.60
C MET A 137 9.58 11.88 3.41
N GLU A 138 8.30 12.05 3.06
CA GLU A 138 7.67 13.38 3.01
C GLU A 138 7.32 13.92 4.40
N HIS A 139 7.15 15.24 4.50
CA HIS A 139 6.77 15.89 5.77
C HIS A 139 5.43 15.37 6.31
N ALA A 140 4.45 15.14 5.44
CA ALA A 140 3.17 14.55 5.81
C ALA A 140 3.32 13.10 6.33
N GLY A 141 4.23 12.33 5.72
CA GLY A 141 4.61 10.99 6.16
C GLY A 141 5.19 10.97 7.58
N LYS A 142 6.09 11.90 7.88
CA LYS A 142 6.69 12.05 9.22
C LYS A 142 5.62 12.35 10.28
N HIS A 143 4.60 13.15 9.95
CA HIS A 143 3.47 13.38 10.86
C HIS A 143 2.65 12.10 11.12
N LEU A 144 2.44 11.27 10.11
CA LEU A 144 1.76 9.99 10.28
C LEU A 144 2.52 9.08 11.25
N LEU A 145 3.83 8.93 11.08
CA LEU A 145 4.65 8.12 11.99
C LEU A 145 4.68 8.71 13.40
N ARG A 146 4.72 10.05 13.53
CA ARG A 146 4.59 10.70 14.84
C ARG A 146 3.27 10.37 15.52
N SER A 147 2.14 10.37 14.80
CA SER A 147 0.85 9.97 15.37
C SER A 147 0.83 8.51 15.80
N VAL A 148 1.51 7.62 15.08
CA VAL A 148 1.69 6.23 15.49
C VAL A 148 2.48 6.14 16.79
N LEU A 149 3.63 6.83 16.88
CA LEU A 149 4.46 6.82 18.10
C LEU A 149 3.70 7.38 19.31
N GLN A 150 2.96 8.47 19.14
CA GLN A 150 2.13 9.02 20.23
C GLN A 150 1.07 8.04 20.71
N LEU A 151 0.49 7.25 19.80
CA LEU A 151 -0.49 6.22 20.16
C LEU A 151 0.18 5.08 20.96
N MET A 152 1.40 4.70 20.58
CA MET A 152 2.23 3.73 21.32
C MET A 152 2.60 4.24 22.72
N GLU A 153 3.09 5.48 22.81
CA GLU A 153 3.40 6.15 24.08
C GLU A 153 2.17 6.25 24.99
N SER A 154 0.98 6.36 24.41
CA SER A 154 -0.30 6.34 25.12
C SER A 154 -0.76 4.93 25.55
N GLY A 155 0.02 3.89 25.23
CA GLY A 155 -0.17 2.51 25.66
C GLY A 155 -0.79 1.57 24.63
N ALA A 156 -1.02 2.01 23.39
CA ALA A 156 -1.53 1.12 22.34
C ALA A 156 -0.47 0.12 21.87
N LEU A 157 -0.90 -1.11 21.58
CA LEU A 157 -0.05 -2.09 20.94
C LEU A 157 0.03 -1.82 19.43
N VAL A 158 1.22 -1.56 18.91
CA VAL A 158 1.45 -1.41 17.48
C VAL A 158 2.21 -2.63 16.96
N LEU A 159 1.65 -3.26 15.93
CA LEU A 159 2.24 -4.39 15.22
C LEU A 159 2.51 -3.96 13.79
N THR A 160 3.69 -4.28 13.25
CA THR A 160 4.01 -4.05 11.84
C THR A 160 4.16 -5.38 11.12
N THR A 161 3.63 -5.47 9.90
CA THR A 161 3.88 -6.58 8.97
C THR A 161 4.83 -6.17 7.84
N ASN A 162 5.48 -5.01 7.96
CA ASN A 162 6.32 -4.46 6.90
C ASN A 162 7.75 -5.01 6.97
N PHE A 163 8.40 -5.04 5.81
CA PHE A 163 9.82 -5.37 5.68
C PHE A 163 10.72 -4.14 5.86
N ASP A 164 10.18 -2.92 5.73
CA ASP A 164 10.91 -1.69 5.99
C ASP A 164 10.99 -1.37 7.49
N ASN A 165 12.02 -0.59 7.86
CA ASN A 165 12.29 -0.19 9.24
C ASN A 165 11.92 1.27 9.52
N LEU A 166 11.01 1.87 8.73
CA LEU A 166 10.73 3.32 8.81
C LEU A 166 10.23 3.78 10.17
N LEU A 167 9.39 2.97 10.83
CA LEU A 167 8.87 3.28 12.16
C LEU A 167 9.99 3.26 13.21
N GLU A 168 10.89 2.28 13.14
CA GLU A 168 12.02 2.14 14.06
C GLU A 168 13.03 3.27 13.89
N ILE A 169 13.41 3.57 12.65
CA ILE A 169 14.32 4.67 12.31
C ILE A 169 13.74 6.01 12.77
N TYR A 170 12.45 6.26 12.48
CA TYR A 170 11.80 7.49 12.91
C TYR A 170 11.70 7.59 14.44
N ALA A 171 11.42 6.49 15.15
CA ALA A 171 11.41 6.44 16.60
C ALA A 171 12.78 6.76 17.21
N ALA A 172 13.85 6.16 16.68
CA ALA A 172 15.22 6.44 17.11
C ALA A 172 15.57 7.93 16.96
N HIS A 173 15.13 8.56 15.86
CA HIS A 173 15.27 10.01 15.65
C HIS A 173 14.47 10.89 16.62
N GLN A 174 13.40 10.36 17.23
CA GLN A 174 12.69 11.04 18.31
C GLN A 174 13.23 10.70 19.71
N GLY A 175 14.27 9.86 19.81
CA GLY A 175 14.82 9.37 21.07
C GLY A 175 14.01 8.24 21.72
N THR A 176 13.07 7.64 20.98
CA THR A 176 12.23 6.55 21.43
C THR A 176 12.84 5.22 21.01
N LYS A 177 13.12 4.32 21.97
CA LYS A 177 13.59 2.96 21.70
C LYS A 177 12.38 2.02 21.60
N LEU A 178 12.15 1.46 20.42
CA LEU A 178 11.14 0.43 20.24
C LEU A 178 11.71 -0.95 20.61
N GLU A 179 10.91 -1.77 21.27
CA GLU A 179 11.24 -3.18 21.46
C GLU A 179 10.95 -3.92 20.15
N SER A 180 12.01 -4.26 19.41
CA SER A 180 11.92 -5.09 18.21
C SER A 180 12.23 -6.54 18.57
N TRP A 181 11.40 -7.48 18.10
CA TRP A 181 11.57 -8.93 18.30
C TRP A 181 12.31 -9.59 17.11
N THR A 182 13.12 -8.83 16.38
CA THR A 182 13.99 -9.31 15.28
C THR A 182 15.36 -9.74 15.77
#